data_AF-A0A7S0Q4P0-F1
#
_entry.id   AF-A0A7S0Q4P0-F1
#
_cell.length_a   1.000
_cell.length_b   1.000
_cell.length_c   1.000
_cell.angle_alpha   90.00
_cell.angle_beta   90.00
_cell.angle_gamma   90.00
#
_symmetry.space_group_name_H-M   'P 1'
#
loop_
_entity.id
_entity.type
_entity.pdbx_description
1 polymer ?
#
loop_
_entity_poly.entity_id
_entity_poly.type
_entity_poly.pdbx_seq_one_letter_code
_entity_poly.pdbx_strand_id
1 'polypeptide(L)'
;GCIRPLLSYRGDFATLCASGFSAEEEVEGGYNSSVMLWEASDGGGGLSALFSGLDGAVFSCLMRWDHWLEMVVPDAHLLQQSHPQLIVDYRKHCAAGAPPEGAAIVCFPRWPKPHEADDEWIATHWRE
;
A
#
# COMPACT_ATOMS: atom_id res chain seq x y z
N GLY A 1 10.71 -11.45 -5.23
CA GLY A 1 9.86 -11.34 -6.44
C GLY A 1 10.34 -10.20 -7.34
N CYS A 2 9.61 -9.89 -8.40
CA CYS A 2 9.96 -8.82 -9.36
C CYS A 2 8.89 -7.72 -9.36
N ILE A 3 9.28 -6.46 -9.16
CA ILE A 3 8.35 -5.31 -9.15
C ILE A 3 7.87 -4.88 -10.54
N ARG A 4 8.53 -5.34 -11.62
CA ARG A 4 8.26 -4.90 -13.00
C ARG A 4 6.79 -4.96 -13.45
N PRO A 5 5.96 -5.94 -13.04
CA PRO A 5 4.55 -5.93 -13.41
C PRO A 5 3.84 -4.63 -13.00
N LEU A 6 4.17 -4.05 -11.84
CA LEU A 6 3.58 -2.80 -11.37
C LEU A 6 3.94 -1.60 -12.26
N LEU A 7 5.07 -1.64 -12.95
CA LEU A 7 5.53 -0.55 -13.84
C LEU A 7 4.71 -0.46 -15.14
N SER A 8 3.91 -1.49 -15.45
CA SER A 8 2.99 -1.49 -16.58
C SER A 8 1.62 -0.88 -16.25
N TYR A 9 1.40 -0.41 -15.02
CA TYR A 9 0.18 0.28 -14.64
C TYR A 9 -0.01 1.56 -15.47
N ARG A 10 -1.21 1.75 -16.01
CA ARG A 10 -1.59 2.89 -16.89
C ARG A 10 -2.93 3.53 -16.49
N GLY A 11 -3.44 3.23 -15.30
CA GLY A 11 -4.68 3.82 -14.81
C GLY A 11 -4.42 5.09 -13.99
N ASP A 12 -5.51 5.78 -13.63
CA ASP A 12 -5.44 7.06 -12.92
C ASP A 12 -4.83 6.93 -11.53
N PHE A 13 -5.33 5.96 -10.74
CA PHE A 13 -4.83 5.72 -9.39
C PHE A 13 -5.11 4.28 -8.94
N ALA A 14 -4.12 3.65 -8.32
CA ALA A 14 -4.26 2.34 -7.71
C ALA A 14 -3.64 2.31 -6.31
N THR A 15 -4.25 1.53 -5.43
CA THR A 15 -3.75 1.30 -4.08
C THR A 15 -4.12 -0.11 -3.59
N LEU A 16 -3.95 -0.37 -2.30
CA LEU A 16 -4.24 -1.67 -1.70
C LEU A 16 -5.59 -1.63 -1.00
N CYS A 17 -6.31 -2.76 -1.00
CA CYS A 17 -7.47 -2.93 -0.12
C CYS A 17 -7.02 -3.28 1.30
N ALA A 18 -7.64 -2.69 2.32
CA ALA A 18 -7.29 -2.94 3.72
C ALA A 18 -7.57 -4.38 4.16
N SER A 19 -8.60 -5.04 3.61
CA SER A 19 -8.93 -6.46 3.91
C SER A 19 -7.81 -7.44 3.51
N GLY A 20 -6.93 -7.04 2.59
CA GLY A 20 -5.73 -7.78 2.23
C GLY A 20 -4.67 -7.81 3.33
N PHE A 21 -4.75 -6.93 4.32
CA PHE A 21 -3.73 -6.66 5.34
C PHE A 21 -4.28 -6.86 6.75
N SER A 22 -3.39 -7.09 7.71
CA SER A 22 -3.74 -7.13 9.14
C SER A 22 -3.90 -5.70 9.68
N ALA A 23 -4.97 -4.98 9.29
CA ALA A 23 -5.32 -3.67 9.84
C ALA A 23 -5.81 -3.80 11.31
N GLU A 24 -5.71 -2.72 12.12
CA GLU A 24 -6.45 -2.72 13.42
C GLU A 24 -7.90 -2.46 13.06
N GLU A 25 -8.79 -3.01 13.89
CA GLU A 25 -10.25 -2.84 13.86
C GLU A 25 -11.01 -3.75 12.90
N GLU A 26 -10.37 -4.73 12.25
CA GLU A 26 -11.05 -5.70 11.37
C GLU A 26 -11.95 -5.01 10.34
N VAL A 27 -11.58 -3.80 9.90
CA VAL A 27 -12.38 -3.02 8.96
C VAL A 27 -12.55 -3.84 7.68
N GLU A 28 -13.77 -4.31 7.44
CA GLU A 28 -14.14 -4.99 6.21
C GLU A 28 -14.26 -3.96 5.09
N GLY A 29 -13.17 -3.78 4.33
CA GLY A 29 -13.12 -2.87 3.18
C GLY A 29 -12.19 -1.68 3.39
N GLY A 30 -12.29 -0.68 2.51
CA GLY A 30 -11.44 0.51 2.53
C GLY A 30 -10.04 0.30 1.93
N TYR A 31 -9.23 1.35 2.03
CA TYR A 31 -7.90 1.42 1.42
C TYR A 31 -6.76 1.25 2.42
N ASN A 32 -5.60 0.89 1.88
CA ASN A 32 -4.32 0.88 2.55
C ASN A 32 -3.28 1.56 1.65
N SER A 33 -2.79 2.70 2.10
CA SER A 33 -1.89 3.55 1.31
C SER A 33 -0.42 3.11 1.32
N SER A 34 -0.10 1.89 1.78
CA SER A 34 1.31 1.43 1.83
C SER A 34 1.96 1.38 0.45
N VAL A 35 1.15 1.16 -0.60
CA VAL A 35 1.56 1.28 -1.99
C VAL A 35 0.49 2.07 -2.74
N MET A 36 0.94 3.06 -3.51
CA MET A 36 0.12 3.85 -4.41
C MET A 36 0.80 3.91 -5.77
N LEU A 37 0.04 3.74 -6.86
CA LEU A 37 0.51 3.86 -8.23
C LEU A 37 -0.39 4.83 -9.00
N TRP A 38 0.20 5.58 -9.91
CA TRP A 38 -0.50 6.48 -10.82
C TRP A 38 0.29 6.58 -12.13
N GLU A 39 -0.39 6.89 -13.23
CA GLU A 39 0.26 7.25 -14.48
C GLU A 39 0.75 8.71 -14.40
N ALA A 40 2.04 8.92 -14.61
CA ALA A 40 2.65 10.24 -14.50
C ALA A 40 2.42 11.10 -15.76
N SER A 41 2.19 10.47 -16.91
CA SER A 41 2.08 11.18 -18.20
C SER A 41 0.83 12.07 -18.31
N ASP A 42 -0.24 11.78 -17.57
CA ASP A 42 -1.48 12.59 -17.57
C ASP A 42 -1.47 13.74 -16.55
N GLY A 43 -0.27 14.25 -16.20
CA GLY A 43 -0.11 15.28 -15.17
C GLY A 43 -0.49 14.81 -13.77
N GLY A 44 -0.59 13.49 -13.57
CA GLY A 44 -0.92 12.86 -12.30
C GLY A 44 -2.38 13.04 -11.89
N GLY A 45 -3.35 13.15 -12.81
CA GLY A 45 -4.77 13.48 -12.55
C GLY A 45 -5.33 13.06 -11.19
N GLY A 46 -5.36 11.76 -10.88
CA GLY A 46 -5.81 11.26 -9.58
C GLY A 46 -5.00 11.83 -8.40
N LEU A 47 -3.66 11.78 -8.48
CA LEU A 47 -2.76 12.37 -7.48
C LEU A 47 -2.84 13.91 -7.39
N SER A 48 -3.10 14.59 -8.49
CA SER A 48 -3.28 16.05 -8.52
C SER A 48 -4.55 16.45 -7.79
N ALA A 49 -5.64 15.68 -7.92
CA ALA A 49 -6.86 15.88 -7.14
C ALA A 49 -6.61 15.62 -5.63
N LEU A 50 -5.86 14.55 -5.30
CA LEU A 50 -5.43 14.26 -3.92
C LEU A 50 -4.67 15.43 -3.30
N PHE A 51 -3.71 16.01 -4.04
CA PHE A 51 -2.80 17.03 -3.53
C PHE A 51 -3.42 18.43 -3.52
N SER A 52 -4.23 18.77 -4.54
CA SER A 52 -4.84 20.10 -4.67
C SER A 52 -5.90 20.38 -3.61
N GLY A 53 -6.57 19.32 -3.11
CA GLY A 53 -7.53 19.43 -2.01
C GLY A 53 -6.90 19.39 -0.62
N LEU A 54 -5.59 19.13 -0.53
CA LEU A 54 -4.90 18.95 0.74
C LEU A 54 -4.15 20.22 1.13
N ASP A 55 -4.81 21.10 1.87
CA ASP A 55 -4.15 22.24 2.52
C ASP A 55 -3.83 21.92 4.00
N GLY A 56 -3.13 22.85 4.67
CA GLY A 56 -2.74 22.67 6.07
C GLY A 56 -3.91 22.57 7.04
N ALA A 57 -5.04 23.22 6.74
CA ALA A 57 -6.24 23.17 7.59
C ALA A 57 -6.95 21.81 7.44
N VAL A 58 -7.13 21.33 6.20
CA VAL A 58 -7.66 19.99 5.91
C VAL A 58 -6.76 18.95 6.56
N PHE A 59 -5.45 19.02 6.33
CA PHE A 59 -4.49 18.06 6.88
C PHE A 59 -4.54 18.01 8.42
N SER A 60 -4.73 19.16 9.09
CA SER A 60 -4.85 19.22 10.56
C SER A 60 -6.10 18.51 11.11
N CYS A 61 -7.11 18.31 10.28
CA CYS A 61 -8.35 17.63 10.61
C CYS A 61 -8.36 16.16 10.15
N LEU A 62 -7.39 15.73 9.34
CA LEU A 62 -7.33 14.35 8.86
C LEU A 62 -6.90 13.41 9.98
N MET A 63 -7.85 12.58 10.41
CA MET A 63 -7.56 11.50 11.36
C MET A 63 -6.75 10.37 10.70
N ARG A 64 -7.06 10.04 9.44
CA ARG A 64 -6.41 8.95 8.70
C ARG A 64 -6.29 9.29 7.22
N TRP A 65 -5.10 9.05 6.67
CA TRP A 65 -4.82 9.25 5.25
C TRP A 65 -5.63 8.31 4.36
N ASP A 66 -5.78 7.04 4.74
CA ASP A 66 -6.57 6.07 3.97
C ASP A 66 -8.02 6.52 3.78
N HIS A 67 -8.67 7.04 4.85
CA HIS A 67 -10.03 7.56 4.76
C HIS A 67 -10.12 8.80 3.86
N TRP A 68 -9.08 9.63 3.83
CA TRP A 68 -9.02 10.73 2.87
C TRP A 68 -9.03 10.18 1.44
N LEU A 69 -8.14 9.24 1.13
CA LEU A 69 -8.09 8.61 -0.19
C LEU A 69 -9.44 8.01 -0.62
N GLU A 70 -10.15 7.35 0.29
CA GLU A 70 -11.48 6.80 0.04
C GLU A 70 -12.51 7.87 -0.35
N MET A 71 -12.41 9.08 0.22
CA MET A 71 -13.31 10.19 -0.10
C MET A 71 -13.01 10.86 -1.44
N VAL A 72 -11.72 11.02 -1.77
CA VAL A 72 -11.31 11.79 -2.97
C VAL A 72 -11.03 10.93 -4.20
N VAL A 73 -10.82 9.62 -4.02
CA VAL A 73 -10.62 8.64 -5.11
C VAL A 73 -11.41 7.37 -4.80
N PRO A 74 -12.75 7.42 -4.85
CA PRO A 74 -13.62 6.30 -4.42
C PRO A 74 -13.49 5.05 -5.32
N ASP A 75 -12.98 5.18 -6.54
CA ASP A 75 -12.87 4.10 -7.53
C ASP A 75 -11.41 3.70 -7.81
N ALA A 76 -10.56 3.68 -6.78
CA ALA A 76 -9.17 3.30 -6.94
C ALA A 76 -9.04 1.83 -7.37
N HIS A 77 -8.16 1.57 -8.34
CA HIS A 77 -7.83 0.20 -8.72
C HIS A 77 -7.11 -0.51 -7.57
N LEU A 78 -7.59 -1.71 -7.20
CA LEU A 78 -7.01 -2.49 -6.13
C LEU A 78 -5.92 -3.42 -6.66
N LEU A 79 -4.67 -3.16 -6.30
CA LEU A 79 -3.51 -3.89 -6.84
C LEU A 79 -3.56 -5.40 -6.55
N GLN A 80 -4.21 -5.82 -5.46
CA GLN A 80 -4.35 -7.24 -5.15
C GLN A 80 -5.26 -7.99 -6.14
N GLN A 81 -6.12 -7.28 -6.88
CA GLN A 81 -6.99 -7.90 -7.89
C GLN A 81 -6.24 -8.19 -9.19
N SER A 82 -5.32 -7.31 -9.60
CA SER A 82 -4.53 -7.48 -10.83
C SER A 82 -3.19 -8.20 -10.61
N HIS A 83 -2.62 -8.12 -9.40
CA HIS A 83 -1.33 -8.69 -9.05
C HIS A 83 -1.40 -9.45 -7.71
N PRO A 84 -2.16 -10.56 -7.66
CA PRO A 84 -2.31 -11.33 -6.42
C PRO A 84 -0.95 -11.79 -5.90
N GLN A 85 -0.75 -11.68 -4.58
CA GLN A 85 0.47 -12.06 -3.84
C GLN A 85 1.75 -11.31 -4.23
N LEU A 86 1.71 -10.36 -5.17
CA LEU A 86 2.89 -9.57 -5.52
C LEU A 86 3.28 -8.59 -4.40
N ILE A 87 2.26 -8.09 -3.70
CA ILE A 87 2.37 -7.19 -2.54
C ILE A 87 1.70 -7.88 -1.37
N VAL A 88 2.44 -8.08 -0.27
CA VAL A 88 1.99 -8.88 0.87
C VAL A 88 2.15 -8.13 2.18
N ASP A 89 1.25 -8.40 3.12
CA ASP A 89 1.37 -8.03 4.52
C ASP A 89 2.38 -8.92 5.25
N TYR A 90 3.31 -8.33 5.99
CA TYR A 90 4.27 -9.05 6.80
C TYR A 90 3.58 -9.99 7.80
N ARG A 91 2.69 -9.48 8.64
CA ARG A 91 2.06 -10.29 9.71
C ARG A 91 1.21 -11.43 9.17
N LYS A 92 0.41 -11.18 8.13
CA LYS A 92 -0.53 -12.17 7.56
C LYS A 92 0.17 -13.23 6.71
N HIS A 93 1.17 -12.84 5.91
CA HIS A 93 1.74 -13.71 4.89
C HIS A 93 3.12 -14.26 5.26
N CYS A 94 3.80 -13.67 6.25
CA CYS A 94 5.14 -14.10 6.69
C CYS A 94 5.11 -14.78 8.08
N ALA A 95 3.92 -15.12 8.61
CA ALA A 95 3.79 -15.78 9.92
C ALA A 95 4.53 -17.14 10.00
N ALA A 96 4.77 -17.79 8.86
CA ALA A 96 5.52 -19.04 8.75
C ALA A 96 7.00 -18.83 8.37
N GLY A 97 7.50 -17.58 8.36
CA GLY A 97 8.87 -17.22 8.03
C GLY A 97 8.96 -16.32 6.79
N ALA A 98 9.67 -16.75 5.75
CA ALA A 98 9.89 -15.93 4.56
C ALA A 98 8.58 -15.60 3.81
N PRO A 99 8.54 -14.48 3.04
CA PRO A 99 7.39 -14.13 2.22
C PRO A 99 7.08 -15.24 1.18
N PRO A 100 5.82 -15.38 0.75
CA PRO A 100 5.45 -16.37 -0.25
C PRO A 100 6.22 -16.18 -1.56
N GLU A 101 6.43 -17.29 -2.28
CA GLU A 101 7.15 -17.27 -3.55
C GLU A 101 6.51 -16.28 -4.54
N GLY A 102 7.35 -15.48 -5.20
CA GLY A 102 6.90 -14.46 -6.13
C GLY A 102 6.59 -13.09 -5.50
N ALA A 103 6.39 -12.99 -4.18
CA ALA A 103 6.19 -11.71 -3.51
C ALA A 103 7.34 -10.74 -3.81
N ALA A 104 7.01 -9.53 -4.26
CA ALA A 104 7.98 -8.50 -4.63
C ALA A 104 8.07 -7.37 -3.61
N ILE A 105 6.98 -7.10 -2.88
CA ILE A 105 6.91 -6.05 -1.86
C ILE A 105 6.29 -6.66 -0.60
N VAL A 106 6.95 -6.47 0.54
CA VAL A 106 6.40 -6.80 1.85
C VAL A 106 6.13 -5.49 2.58
N CYS A 107 4.87 -5.23 2.92
CA CYS A 107 4.51 -4.06 3.71
C CYS A 107 4.52 -4.42 5.20
N PHE A 108 5.01 -3.47 6.00
CA PHE A 108 5.05 -3.54 7.46
C PHE A 108 4.09 -2.49 8.03
N PRO A 109 2.76 -2.73 7.96
CA PRO A 109 1.80 -1.78 8.52
C PRO A 109 1.98 -1.71 10.03
N ARG A 110 2.11 -0.48 10.54
CA ARG A 110 2.36 -0.15 11.95
C ARG A 110 3.60 -0.81 12.55
N TRP A 111 3.46 -1.98 13.15
CA TRP A 111 4.48 -2.65 13.96
C TRP A 111 4.53 -4.16 13.64
N PRO A 112 5.67 -4.85 13.71
CA PRO A 112 7.00 -4.27 13.84
C PRO A 112 7.35 -3.44 12.60
N LYS A 113 8.25 -2.48 12.75
CA LYS A 113 9.00 -1.93 11.63
C LYS A 113 10.00 -2.98 11.13
N PRO A 114 10.48 -2.89 9.88
CA PRO A 114 11.43 -3.88 9.36
C PRO A 114 12.66 -4.10 10.25
N HIS A 115 13.21 -3.05 10.86
CA HIS A 115 14.38 -3.14 11.76
C HIS A 115 14.07 -3.66 13.17
N GLU A 116 12.79 -3.85 13.51
CA GLU A 116 12.34 -4.41 14.80
C GLU A 116 11.91 -5.88 14.66
N ALA A 117 11.92 -6.43 13.45
CA ALA A 117 11.48 -7.78 13.18
C ALA A 117 12.66 -8.77 13.23
N ASP A 118 12.45 -9.92 13.88
CA ASP A 118 13.49 -10.90 14.16
C ASP A 118 13.79 -11.87 12.99
N ASP A 119 13.03 -11.79 11.90
CA ASP A 119 13.24 -12.69 10.75
C ASP A 119 14.57 -12.41 10.03
N GLU A 120 15.42 -13.44 9.90
CA GLU A 120 16.74 -13.35 9.27
C GLU A 120 16.69 -12.82 7.83
N TRP A 121 15.62 -13.15 7.09
CA TRP A 121 15.46 -12.69 5.71
C TRP A 121 15.29 -11.17 5.63
N ILE A 122 14.77 -10.53 6.68
CA ILE A 122 14.59 -9.07 6.72
C ILE A 122 15.96 -8.41 6.84
N ALA A 123 16.83 -8.87 7.74
CA ALA A 123 18.18 -8.35 7.88
C ALA A 123 19.01 -8.44 6.58
N THR A 124 18.67 -9.39 5.70
CA THR A 124 19.33 -9.54 4.40
C THR A 124 18.86 -8.49 3.37
N HIS A 125 17.63 -7.98 3.50
CA HIS A 125 16.99 -7.09 2.52
C HIS A 125 16.86 -5.64 3.00
N TRP A 126 16.74 -5.42 4.31
CA TRP A 126 16.67 -4.11 4.93
C TRP A 126 18.09 -3.66 5.31
N ARG A 127 18.59 -2.64 4.62
CA ARG A 127 19.88 -2.00 4.93
C ARG A 127 19.58 -0.61 5.49
N GLU A 128 20.16 -0.31 6.67
CA GLU A 128 20.12 1.03 7.27
C GLU A 128 20.77 2.10 6.38
#